data_AF-A0A537SLR0-F1
#
_entry.id   AF-A0A537SLR0-F1
#
_cell.length_a   1.000
_cell.length_b   1.000
_cell.length_c   1.000
_cell.angle_alpha   90.00
_cell.angle_beta   90.00
_cell.angle_gamma   90.00
#
_symmetry.space_group_name_H-M   'P 1'
#
loop_
_entity.id
_entity.type
_entity.pdbx_description
1 polymer ?
#
loop_
_entity_poly.entity_id
_entity_poly.type
_entity_poly.pdbx_seq_one_letter_code
_entity_poly.pdbx_strand_id
1 'polypeptide(L)'
;MLDDPELRELFETFWTAGDFAAADRMKLFKLAWDLVGSDHASRATSCEKFFVGPGFAVRNYNFVNAPWDELHAAVEGFMATYGTGE
;
A
#
# COMPACT_ATOMS: atom_id res chain seq x y z
N MET A 1 9.44 10.31 29.37
CA MET A 1 7.99 10.02 29.47
C MET A 1 7.75 8.80 30.31
N LEU A 2 8.16 7.61 29.88
CA LEU A 2 8.02 6.43 30.75
C LEU A 2 8.98 6.48 31.94
N ASP A 3 10.16 7.09 31.85
CA ASP A 3 11.11 7.15 32.99
C ASP A 3 10.73 8.16 34.08
N ASP A 4 9.75 9.03 33.80
CA ASP A 4 9.22 10.02 34.74
C ASP A 4 7.97 9.43 35.41
N PRO A 5 7.94 9.29 36.76
CA PRO A 5 6.82 8.68 37.46
C PRO A 5 5.47 9.36 37.24
N GLU A 6 5.44 10.71 37.22
CA GLU A 6 4.20 11.47 37.08
C GLU A 6 3.64 11.34 35.66
N LEU A 7 4.51 11.44 34.66
CA LEU A 7 4.12 11.26 33.26
C LEU A 7 3.74 9.82 32.94
N ARG A 8 4.35 8.83 33.60
CA ARG A 8 3.99 7.41 33.45
C ARG A 8 2.58 7.15 33.94
N GLU A 9 2.19 7.68 35.10
CA GLU A 9 0.84 7.51 35.64
C GLU A 9 -0.22 8.14 34.73
N LEU A 10 0.02 9.37 34.28
CA LEU A 10 -0.83 10.06 33.30
C LEU A 10 -0.97 9.25 32.01
N PHE A 11 0.14 8.70 31.51
CA PHE A 11 0.15 7.89 30.30
C PHE A 11 -0.65 6.59 30.44
N GLU A 12 -0.43 5.81 31.51
CA GLU A 12 -1.19 4.59 31.74
C GLU A 12 -2.70 4.89 31.90
N THR A 13 -3.05 6.00 32.54
CA THR A 13 -4.45 6.39 32.76
C THR A 13 -5.16 6.78 31.46
N PHE A 14 -4.53 7.61 30.63
CA PHE A 14 -5.20 8.22 29.47
C PHE A 14 -4.94 7.51 28.14
N TRP A 15 -3.91 6.66 28.05
CA TRP A 15 -3.52 5.99 26.81
C TRP A 15 -3.90 4.50 26.76
N THR A 16 -4.48 3.94 27.82
CA THR A 16 -5.10 2.60 27.78
C THR A 16 -6.26 2.54 26.78
N ALA A 17 -6.56 1.35 26.27
CA ALA A 17 -7.71 1.14 25.38
C ALA A 17 -8.33 -0.24 25.62
N GLY A 18 -9.50 -0.26 26.26
CA GLY A 18 -10.18 -1.51 26.62
C GLY A 18 -9.28 -2.39 27.49
N ASP A 19 -9.08 -3.63 27.05
CA ASP A 19 -8.29 -4.63 27.78
C ASP A 19 -6.76 -4.49 27.57
N PHE A 20 -6.30 -3.53 26.76
CA PHE A 20 -4.87 -3.35 26.49
C PHE A 20 -4.23 -2.30 27.41
N ALA A 21 -3.13 -2.70 28.05
CA ALA A 21 -2.24 -1.80 28.77
C ALA A 21 -1.69 -0.70 27.83
N ALA A 22 -1.50 0.52 28.35
CA ALA A 22 -1.06 1.65 27.53
C ALA A 22 0.31 1.40 26.89
N ALA A 23 1.21 0.75 27.63
CA ALA A 23 2.53 0.39 27.14
C ALA A 23 2.48 -0.56 25.92
N ASP A 24 1.62 -1.58 25.95
CA ASP A 24 1.52 -2.54 24.84
C ASP A 24 0.83 -1.92 23.63
N ARG A 25 -0.18 -1.07 23.86
CA ARG A 25 -0.76 -0.23 22.81
C ARG A 25 0.31 0.64 22.16
N MET A 26 1.13 1.34 22.94
CA MET A 26 2.19 2.21 22.41
C MET A 26 3.24 1.43 21.63
N LYS A 27 3.66 0.25 22.10
CA LYS A 27 4.59 -0.62 21.34
C LYS A 27 4.02 -0.95 19.96
N LEU A 28 2.74 -1.32 19.88
CA LEU A 28 2.07 -1.62 18.62
C LEU A 28 2.03 -0.41 17.67
N PHE A 29 1.60 0.75 18.17
CA PHE A 29 1.55 1.96 17.34
C PHE A 29 2.94 2.43 16.92
N LYS A 30 3.96 2.29 17.77
CA LYS A 30 5.34 2.61 17.43
C LYS A 30 5.86 1.69 16.33
N LEU A 31 5.59 0.38 16.41
CA LEU A 31 5.94 -0.57 15.36
C LEU A 31 5.25 -0.24 14.04
N ALA A 32 3.95 0.02 14.07
CA ALA A 32 3.19 0.42 12.89
C ALA A 32 3.79 1.69 12.26
N TRP A 33 4.10 2.71 13.08
CA TRP A 33 4.74 3.93 12.62
C TRP A 33 6.12 3.68 12.00
N ASP A 34 6.92 2.82 12.62
CA ASP A 34 8.25 2.48 12.10
C ASP A 34 8.17 1.74 10.76
N LEU A 35 7.06 1.02 10.49
CA LEU A 35 6.80 0.35 9.21
C LEU A 35 6.26 1.27 8.12
N VAL A 36 5.44 2.29 8.44
CA VAL A 36 4.73 3.09 7.40
C VAL A 36 5.05 4.59 7.38
N GLY A 37 5.44 5.18 8.52
CA GLY A 37 5.53 6.64 8.69
C GLY A 37 6.92 7.16 9.03
N SER A 38 7.84 6.30 9.46
CA SER A 38 9.22 6.68 9.74
C SER A 38 10.02 7.02 8.47
N ASP A 39 11.16 7.68 8.63
CA ASP A 39 12.10 7.88 7.51
C ASP A 39 12.55 6.56 6.88
N HIS A 40 12.67 5.51 7.69
CA HIS A 40 12.98 4.16 7.22
C HIS A 40 11.87 3.60 6.34
N ALA A 41 10.62 3.74 6.79
CA ALA A 41 9.43 3.34 6.04
C ALA A 41 9.27 4.11 4.72
N SER A 42 9.52 5.42 4.75
CA SER A 42 9.47 6.29 3.57
C SER A 42 10.50 5.86 2.52
N ARG A 43 11.72 5.52 2.96
CA ARG A 43 12.76 4.96 2.08
C ARG A 43 12.33 3.61 1.50
N ALA A 44 11.82 2.69 2.33
CA ALA A 44 11.35 1.38 1.89
C ALA A 44 10.21 1.51 0.86
N THR A 45 9.23 2.38 1.13
CA THR A 45 8.12 2.68 0.22
C THR A 45 8.61 3.24 -1.12
N SER A 46 9.61 4.12 -1.10
CA SER A 46 10.20 4.67 -2.32
C SER A 46 10.92 3.60 -3.13
N CYS A 47 11.65 2.69 -2.47
CA CYS A 47 12.24 1.52 -3.12
C CYS A 47 11.15 0.65 -3.75
N GLU A 48 10.10 0.27 -3.01
CA GLU A 48 9.01 -0.56 -3.54
C GLU A 48 8.30 0.08 -4.75
N LYS A 49 8.03 1.39 -4.69
CA LYS A 49 7.34 2.10 -5.77
C LYS A 49 8.15 2.23 -7.05
N PHE A 50 9.47 2.36 -6.93
CA PHE A 50 10.32 2.77 -8.04
C PHE A 50 11.45 1.78 -8.34
N PHE A 51 11.44 0.58 -7.76
CA PHE A 51 12.49 -0.42 -7.93
C PHE A 51 12.78 -0.73 -9.41
N VAL A 52 11.72 -0.89 -10.20
CA VAL A 52 11.78 -1.18 -11.64
C VAL A 52 11.69 0.10 -12.49
N GLY A 53 11.63 1.27 -11.83
CA GLY A 53 11.48 2.58 -12.47
C GLY A 53 10.11 3.22 -12.25
N PRO A 54 9.88 4.40 -12.85
CA PRO A 54 8.63 5.13 -12.68
C PRO A 54 7.45 4.40 -13.33
N GLY A 55 6.29 4.42 -12.67
CA GLY A 55 5.13 3.63 -13.09
C GLY A 55 4.62 3.92 -14.52
N PHE A 56 4.80 5.15 -15.03
CA PHE A 56 4.43 5.46 -16.42
C PHE A 56 5.34 4.73 -17.43
N ALA A 57 6.63 4.58 -17.13
CA ALA A 57 7.57 3.89 -18.02
C ALA A 57 7.29 2.38 -18.02
N VAL A 58 7.04 1.79 -16.85
CA VAL A 58 6.67 0.37 -16.72
C VAL A 58 5.36 0.07 -17.45
N ARG A 59 4.34 0.93 -17.31
CA ARG A 59 3.07 0.79 -18.04
C ARG A 59 3.25 0.91 -19.55
N ASN A 60 4.05 1.87 -20.01
CA ASN A 60 4.35 2.01 -21.43
C ASN A 60 5.10 0.79 -21.97
N TYR A 61 6.06 0.25 -21.20
CA TYR A 61 6.75 -0.98 -21.57
C TYR A 61 5.76 -2.14 -21.73
N ASN A 62 4.82 -2.31 -20.80
CA ASN A 62 3.77 -3.33 -20.92
C ASN A 62 2.87 -3.08 -22.13
N PHE A 63 2.51 -1.83 -22.41
CA PHE A 63 1.73 -1.46 -23.58
C PHE A 63 2.46 -1.82 -24.88
N VAL A 64 3.73 -1.44 -25.03
CA VAL A 64 4.50 -1.72 -26.25
C VAL A 64 4.70 -3.22 -26.49
N ASN A 65 4.81 -4.02 -25.43
CA ASN A 65 5.05 -5.46 -25.53
C ASN A 65 3.78 -6.31 -25.39
N ALA A 66 2.60 -5.70 -25.26
CA ALA A 66 1.35 -6.46 -25.20
C ALA A 66 1.05 -7.05 -26.59
N PRO A 67 0.54 -8.30 -26.67
CA PRO A 67 0.15 -8.93 -27.92
C PRO A 67 -1.20 -8.35 -28.41
N TRP A 68 -1.19 -7.09 -28.84
CA TRP A 68 -2.39 -6.36 -29.22
C TRP A 68 -3.19 -7.05 -30.32
N ASP A 69 -2.50 -7.61 -31.32
CA ASP A 69 -3.16 -8.30 -32.43
C ASP A 69 -4.01 -9.48 -31.94
N GLU A 70 -3.51 -10.27 -30.98
CA GLU A 70 -4.26 -11.39 -30.39
C GLU A 70 -5.45 -10.90 -29.55
N LEU A 71 -5.24 -9.85 -28.74
CA LEU A 71 -6.29 -9.25 -27.92
C LEU A 71 -7.40 -8.63 -28.77
N HIS A 72 -7.04 -7.97 -29.88
CA HIS A 72 -7.98 -7.42 -30.84
C HIS A 72 -8.75 -8.53 -31.56
N ALA A 73 -8.06 -9.57 -32.05
CA ALA A 73 -8.70 -10.70 -32.71
C ALA A 73 -9.73 -11.41 -31.82
N ALA A 74 -9.47 -11.52 -30.51
CA ALA A 74 -10.42 -12.10 -29.56
C ALA A 74 -11.71 -11.26 -29.45
N VAL A 75 -11.59 -9.94 -29.39
CA VAL A 75 -12.74 -9.01 -29.34
C VAL A 75 -13.50 -9.00 -30.67
N GLU A 76 -12.79 -8.94 -31.79
CA GLU A 76 -13.38 -9.01 -33.13
C GLU A 76 -14.14 -10.32 -33.34
N GLY A 77 -13.55 -11.45 -32.94
CA GLY A 77 -14.20 -12.76 -33.01
C GLY A 77 -15.48 -12.82 -32.18
N PHE A 78 -15.50 -12.18 -31.01
CA PHE A 78 -16.72 -12.07 -30.20
C PHE A 78 -17.78 -11.17 -30.86
N MET A 79 -17.39 -10.00 -31.37
CA MET A 79 -18.32 -9.09 -32.04
C MET A 79 -18.93 -9.70 -33.30
N ALA A 80 -18.17 -10.53 -34.02
CA ALA A 80 -18.67 -11.24 -35.20
C ALA A 80 -19.80 -12.25 -34.89
N THR A 81 -20.06 -12.56 -33.61
CA THR A 81 -21.15 -13.47 -33.22
C THR A 81 -22.54 -12.84 -33.31
N TYR A 82 -22.65 -11.51 -33.47
CA TYR A 82 -23.92 -10.83 -33.62
C TYR A 82 -23.85 -9.74 -34.69
N GLY A 83 -24.93 -9.59 -35.45
CA GLY A 83 -25.11 -8.51 -36.43
C GLY A 83 -26.19 -7.53 -35.97
N THR A 84 -26.08 -6.27 -36.35
CA THR A 84 -27.07 -5.22 -36.04
C THR A 84 -28.29 -5.22 -36.95
N GLY A 85 -28.46 -6.23 -37.80
CA GLY A 85 -29.63 -6.38 -38.67
C GLY A 85 -29.88 -5.18 -39.58
N GLU A 86 -29.01 -4.99 -40.58
CA GLU A 86 -29.34 -4.33 -41.85
C GLU A 86 -29.16 -5.33 -42.99
#